data_AF-K9Q5N8-F1
#
_entry.id   AF-K9Q5N8-F1
#
_cell.length_a   1.000
_cell.length_b   1.000
_cell.length_c   1.000
_cell.angle_alpha   90.00
_cell.angle_beta   90.00
_cell.angle_gamma   90.00
#
_symmetry.space_group_name_H-M   'P 1'
#
loop_
_entity.id
_entity.type
_entity.pdbx_description
1 polymer ?
#
loop_
_entity_poly.entity_id
_entity_poly.type
_entity_poly.pdbx_seq_one_letter_code
_entity_poly.pdbx_strand_id
1 'polypeptide(L)'
;MGNSILVTGAVRSGKSEWAEHLALQSGKPVTYIATAKEDPSDPEWTARIQHHRDRRPDTWQFIAEAKDLSGALKTIPSGHCVLVDSLGLWVAAHLETEAAQWHELMAEFLELLPTLDFLSIMVAEETGWGLVPTYPMGRLFRDRLGRLIRQTGLKADETYLLAGGHALNLKQLGQPLPEAQSPLF
;
A
#
# COMPACT_ATOMS: atom_id res chain seq x y z
N MET A 1 -12.82 -1.14 16.18
CA MET A 1 -11.96 -1.57 15.06
C MET A 1 -11.89 -0.40 14.09
N GLY A 2 -10.69 -0.07 13.61
CA GLY A 2 -10.49 0.98 12.63
C GLY A 2 -10.80 0.46 11.23
N ASN A 3 -11.31 1.33 10.35
CA ASN A 3 -11.57 0.96 8.96
C ASN A 3 -10.25 0.87 8.19
N SER A 4 -10.19 -0.05 7.25
CA SER A 4 -9.05 -0.29 6.36
C SER A 4 -9.47 -0.15 4.89
N ILE A 5 -8.69 0.59 4.12
CA ILE A 5 -8.96 0.90 2.72
C ILE A 5 -7.73 0.53 1.90
N LEU A 6 -7.92 -0.29 0.87
CA LEU A 6 -6.90 -0.53 -0.14
C LEU A 6 -7.19 0.32 -1.38
N VAL A 7 -6.19 1.02 -1.87
CA VAL A 7 -6.26 1.88 -3.07
C VAL A 7 -5.24 1.37 -4.09
N THR A 8 -5.73 0.76 -5.17
CA THR A 8 -4.88 0.19 -6.22
C THR A 8 -5.04 0.91 -7.55
N GLY A 9 -4.05 0.80 -8.42
CA GLY A 9 -4.14 1.28 -9.79
C GLY A 9 -2.79 1.29 -10.49
N ALA A 10 -2.82 1.50 -11.81
CA ALA A 10 -1.59 1.62 -12.59
C ALA A 10 -0.77 2.87 -12.17
N VAL A 11 0.50 2.93 -12.59
CA VAL A 11 1.31 4.16 -12.47
C VAL A 11 0.58 5.32 -13.16
N ARG A 12 0.56 6.50 -12.53
CA ARG A 12 -0.16 7.71 -12.99
C ARG A 12 -1.69 7.57 -13.12
N SER A 13 -2.30 6.59 -12.45
CA SER A 13 -3.77 6.45 -12.40
C SER A 13 -4.48 7.46 -11.49
N GLY A 14 -3.74 8.21 -10.66
CA GLY A 14 -4.31 9.07 -9.61
C GLY A 14 -4.44 8.41 -8.24
N LYS A 15 -3.90 7.19 -8.05
CA LYS A 15 -4.04 6.41 -6.80
C LYS A 15 -3.60 7.14 -5.52
N SER A 16 -2.45 7.81 -5.53
CA SER A 16 -1.98 8.58 -4.39
C SER A 16 -2.85 9.81 -4.13
N GLU A 17 -3.35 10.46 -5.19
CA GLU A 17 -4.23 11.63 -5.05
C GLU A 17 -5.58 11.26 -4.44
N TRP A 18 -6.14 10.12 -4.85
CA TRP A 18 -7.37 9.58 -4.26
C TRP A 18 -7.16 9.17 -2.80
N ALA A 19 -6.04 8.53 -2.49
CA ALA A 19 -5.71 8.17 -1.11
C ALA A 19 -5.54 9.42 -0.23
N GLU A 20 -4.85 10.46 -0.72
CA GLU A 20 -4.73 11.74 -0.03
C GLU A 20 -6.10 12.42 0.18
N HIS A 21 -6.98 12.35 -0.83
CA HIS A 21 -8.34 12.85 -0.72
C HIS A 21 -9.14 12.14 0.38
N LEU A 22 -9.09 10.80 0.45
CA LEU A 22 -9.72 10.01 1.51
C LEU A 22 -9.15 10.35 2.90
N ALA A 23 -7.83 10.54 3.00
CA ALA A 23 -7.19 10.93 4.25
C ALA A 23 -7.67 12.31 4.73
N LEU A 24 -7.78 13.29 3.82
CA LEU A 24 -8.31 14.62 4.14
C LEU A 24 -9.79 14.56 4.54
N GLN A 25 -10.61 13.80 3.81
CA GLN A 25 -12.03 13.63 4.13
C GLN A 25 -12.27 12.98 5.49
N SER A 26 -11.32 12.20 6.00
CA SER A 26 -11.43 11.58 7.32
C SER A 26 -11.56 12.60 8.47
N GLY A 27 -11.06 13.84 8.28
CA GLY A 27 -11.01 14.87 9.31
C GLY A 27 -10.12 14.54 10.51
N LYS A 28 -9.30 13.48 10.42
CA LYS A 28 -8.42 13.00 11.49
C LYS A 28 -7.00 13.55 11.35
N PRO A 29 -6.20 13.56 12.43
CA PRO A 29 -4.75 13.71 12.32
C PRO A 29 -4.19 12.63 11.39
N VAL A 30 -3.39 13.03 10.40
CA VAL A 30 -2.86 12.10 9.39
C VAL A 30 -1.39 11.80 9.68
N THR A 31 -1.05 10.51 9.67
CA THR A 31 0.33 10.03 9.65
C THR A 31 0.59 9.37 8.30
N TYR A 32 1.50 9.96 7.52
CA TYR A 32 1.97 9.41 6.26
C TYR A 32 3.17 8.51 6.49
N ILE A 33 3.14 7.30 5.93
CA ILE A 33 4.24 6.34 5.98
C ILE A 33 4.79 6.15 4.57
N ALA A 34 6.02 6.62 4.35
CA ALA A 34 6.79 6.32 3.15
C ALA A 34 7.53 5.00 3.35
N THR A 35 7.34 4.05 2.43
CA THR A 35 8.00 2.73 2.48
C THR A 35 9.25 2.66 1.60
N ALA A 36 9.42 3.61 0.69
CA ALA A 36 10.64 3.70 -0.11
C ALA A 36 11.79 4.34 0.66
N LYS A 37 12.99 3.91 0.28
CA LYS A 37 14.23 4.58 0.66
C LYS A 37 14.39 5.87 -0.14
N GLU A 38 14.85 6.94 0.49
CA GLU A 38 15.33 8.09 -0.26
C GLU A 38 16.64 7.70 -0.97
N ASP A 39 16.69 7.92 -2.28
CA ASP A 39 17.94 7.83 -3.05
C ASP A 39 18.33 9.23 -3.53
N PRO A 40 19.21 9.94 -2.79
CA PRO A 40 19.66 11.27 -3.17
C PRO A 40 20.45 11.28 -4.49
N SER A 41 20.87 10.11 -5.00
CA SER A 41 21.58 10.00 -6.27
C SER A 41 20.63 9.97 -7.49
N ASP A 42 19.31 9.89 -7.26
CA ASP A 42 18.28 10.01 -8.29
C ASP A 42 17.53 11.36 -8.13
N PRO A 43 17.85 12.37 -8.96
CA PRO A 43 17.20 13.67 -8.90
C PRO A 43 15.71 13.64 -9.30
N GLU A 44 15.30 12.71 -10.17
CA GLU A 44 13.90 12.56 -10.56
C GLU A 44 13.08 12.00 -9.39
N TRP A 45 13.64 10.99 -8.71
CA TRP A 45 13.07 10.43 -7.48
C TRP A 45 12.95 11.48 -6.38
N THR A 46 14.01 12.25 -6.15
CA THR A 46 14.03 13.32 -5.15
C THR A 46 12.99 14.39 -5.45
N ALA A 47 12.88 14.83 -6.71
CA ALA A 47 11.88 15.81 -7.12
C ALA A 47 10.43 15.28 -6.95
N ARG A 48 10.20 14.00 -7.21
CA ARG A 48 8.89 13.36 -6.97
C ARG A 48 8.54 13.35 -5.49
N ILE A 49 9.47 12.96 -4.61
CA ILE A 49 9.26 12.99 -3.16
C ILE A 49 8.93 14.41 -2.70
N GLN A 50 9.67 15.41 -3.18
CA GLN A 50 9.43 16.81 -2.81
C GLN A 50 8.05 17.28 -3.26
N HIS A 51 7.66 17.05 -4.52
CA HIS A 51 6.33 17.41 -5.01
C HIS A 51 5.20 16.74 -4.21
N HIS A 52 5.40 15.50 -3.79
CA HIS A 52 4.45 14.79 -2.93
C HIS A 52 4.37 15.39 -1.52
N ARG A 53 5.51 15.83 -0.94
CA ARG A 53 5.54 16.55 0.34
C ARG A 53 4.82 17.90 0.23
N ASP A 54 5.12 18.69 -0.79
CA ASP A 54 4.56 20.05 -0.98
C ASP A 54 3.04 20.06 -1.18
N ARG A 55 2.46 18.96 -1.67
CA ARG A 55 1.01 18.79 -1.83
C ARG A 55 0.27 18.54 -0.52
N ARG A 56 0.98 18.17 0.55
CA ARG A 56 0.36 17.72 1.81
C ARG A 56 0.35 18.86 2.81
N PRO A 57 -0.68 18.94 3.68
CA PRO A 57 -0.66 19.90 4.78
C PRO A 57 0.55 19.66 5.70
N ASP A 58 1.20 20.74 6.14
CA ASP A 58 2.31 20.70 7.10
C ASP A 58 1.93 20.05 8.46
N THR A 59 0.63 19.90 8.71
CA THR A 59 0.09 19.24 9.92
C THR A 59 0.19 17.72 9.87
N TRP A 60 0.53 17.13 8.72
CA TRP A 60 0.68 15.68 8.59
C TRP A 60 1.99 15.21 9.22
N GLN A 61 1.91 14.16 10.02
CA GLN A 61 3.10 13.47 10.53
C GLN A 61 3.70 12.59 9.43
N PHE A 62 5.02 12.42 9.44
CA PHE A 62 5.73 11.65 8.42
C PHE A 62 6.65 10.61 9.06
N ILE A 63 6.52 9.36 8.64
CA ILE A 63 7.44 8.26 8.97
C ILE A 63 8.12 7.85 7.66
N ALA A 64 9.44 8.02 7.61
CA ALA A 64 10.26 7.73 6.44
C ALA A 64 10.77 6.28 6.45
N GLU A 65 11.04 5.73 5.26
CA GLU A 65 11.80 4.49 5.05
C GLU A 65 11.35 3.30 5.92
N ALA A 66 10.03 3.13 6.08
CA ALA A 66 9.46 2.10 6.93
C ALA A 66 9.60 0.70 6.29
N LYS A 67 10.81 0.12 6.38
CA LYS A 67 11.06 -1.26 6.00
C LYS A 67 10.28 -2.22 6.92
N ASP A 68 10.29 -1.94 8.23
CA ASP A 68 9.39 -2.56 9.20
C ASP A 68 8.03 -1.84 9.23
N LEU A 69 7.19 -2.13 8.24
CA LEU A 69 5.86 -1.53 8.11
C LEU A 69 4.96 -1.91 9.30
N SER A 70 4.99 -3.17 9.74
CA SER A 70 4.20 -3.66 10.86
C SER A 70 4.57 -2.97 12.16
N GLY A 71 5.88 -2.81 12.43
CA GLY A 71 6.38 -2.04 13.56
C GLY A 71 5.93 -0.58 13.51
N ALA A 72 6.07 0.08 12.36
CA ALA A 72 5.62 1.46 12.18
C ALA A 72 4.12 1.62 12.47
N LEU A 73 3.27 0.73 11.95
CA LEU A 73 1.82 0.74 12.19
C LEU A 73 1.46 0.57 13.67
N LYS A 74 2.21 -0.23 14.43
CA LYS A 74 2.00 -0.43 15.88
C LYS A 74 2.32 0.82 16.70
N THR A 75 3.07 1.78 16.18
CA THR A 75 3.39 3.04 16.88
C THR A 75 2.32 4.13 16.71
N ILE A 76 1.35 3.91 15.83
CA ILE A 76 0.35 4.91 15.49
C ILE A 76 -0.67 5.08 16.63
N PRO A 77 -0.99 6.31 17.05
CA PRO A 77 -2.03 6.54 18.04
C PRO A 77 -3.44 6.25 17.50
N SER A 78 -4.32 5.76 18.38
CA SER A 78 -5.74 5.59 18.09
C SER A 78 -6.38 6.89 17.59
N GLY A 79 -7.36 6.80 16.70
CA GLY A 79 -8.08 7.95 16.17
C GLY A 79 -7.34 8.72 15.05
N HIS A 80 -6.13 8.30 14.69
CA HIS A 80 -5.44 8.80 13.50
C HIS A 80 -6.05 8.26 12.19
N CYS A 81 -5.65 8.89 11.08
CA CYS A 81 -5.68 8.31 9.76
C CYS A 81 -4.23 8.03 9.33
N VAL A 82 -3.96 6.82 8.86
CA VAL A 82 -2.65 6.43 8.34
C VAL A 82 -2.75 6.26 6.84
N LEU A 83 -1.81 6.86 6.12
CA LEU A 83 -1.67 6.67 4.68
C LEU A 83 -0.30 6.06 4.37
N VAL A 84 -0.31 4.83 3.88
CA VAL A 84 0.90 4.10 3.48
C VAL A 84 1.05 4.17 1.97
N ASP A 85 2.11 4.80 1.49
CA ASP A 85 2.43 4.91 0.06
C ASP A 85 3.92 4.52 -0.15
N SER A 86 4.21 3.31 -0.65
CA SER A 86 3.28 2.28 -1.16
C SER A 86 3.64 0.85 -0.76
N LEU A 87 2.68 -0.06 -0.81
CA LEU A 87 2.93 -1.49 -0.68
C LEU A 87 3.86 -2.03 -1.76
N GLY A 88 3.86 -1.45 -2.98
CA GLY A 88 4.80 -1.82 -4.02
C GLY A 88 6.24 -1.46 -3.65
N LEU A 89 6.48 -0.26 -3.11
CA LEU A 89 7.81 0.14 -2.67
C LEU A 89 8.27 -0.68 -1.45
N TRP A 90 7.34 -1.08 -0.58
CA TRP A 90 7.64 -2.01 0.52
C TRP A 90 8.06 -3.39 0.00
N VAL A 91 7.36 -3.94 -1.00
CA VAL A 91 7.76 -5.20 -1.67
C VAL A 91 9.13 -5.06 -2.32
N ALA A 92 9.40 -3.93 -2.99
CA ALA A 92 10.68 -3.64 -3.63
C ALA A 92 11.85 -3.68 -2.62
N ALA A 93 11.65 -3.09 -1.43
CA ALA A 93 12.64 -3.09 -0.35
C ALA A 93 12.95 -4.48 0.23
N HIS A 94 12.15 -5.49 -0.11
CA HIS A 94 12.28 -6.87 0.36
C HIS A 94 12.59 -7.86 -0.77
N LEU A 95 12.89 -7.44 -2.00
CA LEU A 95 13.13 -8.38 -3.11
C LEU A 95 14.28 -9.36 -2.87
N GLU A 96 15.30 -8.93 -2.11
CA GLU A 96 16.43 -9.76 -1.70
C GLU A 96 16.17 -10.56 -0.43
N THR A 97 15.04 -10.35 0.24
CA THR A 97 14.64 -11.13 1.41
C THR A 97 14.28 -12.55 1.00
N GLU A 98 14.78 -13.53 1.75
CA GLU A 98 14.48 -14.95 1.56
C GLU A 98 12.98 -15.23 1.55
N ALA A 99 12.55 -16.22 0.77
CA ALA A 99 11.13 -16.47 0.53
C ALA A 99 10.34 -16.77 1.82
N ALA A 100 10.93 -17.53 2.75
CA ALA A 100 10.31 -17.85 4.04
C ALA A 100 10.12 -16.59 4.89
N GLN A 101 11.17 -15.76 5.00
CA GLN A 101 11.12 -14.51 5.76
C GLN A 101 10.14 -13.49 5.14
N TRP A 102 10.07 -13.40 3.81
CA TRP A 102 9.06 -12.59 3.13
C TRP A 102 7.63 -13.06 3.48
N HIS A 103 7.41 -14.37 3.52
CA HIS A 103 6.11 -14.92 3.86
C HIS A 103 5.70 -14.57 5.30
N GLU A 104 6.63 -14.64 6.24
CA GLU A 104 6.42 -14.22 7.64
C GLU A 104 6.08 -12.74 7.75
N LEU A 105 6.84 -11.85 7.09
CA LEU A 105 6.58 -10.41 7.07
C LEU A 105 5.21 -10.07 6.50
N MET A 106 4.84 -10.73 5.39
CA MET A 106 3.53 -10.57 4.76
C MET A 106 2.41 -11.07 5.67
N ALA A 107 2.58 -12.24 6.29
CA ALA A 107 1.60 -12.80 7.23
C ALA A 107 1.40 -11.89 8.44
N GLU A 108 2.48 -11.40 9.06
CA GLU A 108 2.41 -10.46 10.19
C GLU A 108 1.62 -9.20 9.82
N PHE A 109 1.91 -8.59 8.68
CA PHE A 109 1.18 -7.40 8.20
C PHE A 109 -0.33 -7.70 8.02
N LEU A 110 -0.66 -8.84 7.42
CA LEU A 110 -2.05 -9.24 7.15
C LEU A 110 -2.82 -9.64 8.40
N GLU A 111 -2.14 -10.13 9.44
CA GLU A 111 -2.72 -10.41 10.76
C GLU A 111 -2.89 -9.13 11.57
N LEU A 112 -1.96 -8.19 11.45
CA LEU A 112 -2.02 -6.89 12.11
C LEU A 112 -3.17 -6.02 11.59
N LEU A 113 -3.38 -5.97 10.26
CA LEU A 113 -4.34 -5.09 9.60
C LEU A 113 -5.75 -5.04 10.26
N PRO A 114 -6.44 -6.16 10.53
CA PRO A 114 -7.77 -6.14 11.16
C PRO A 114 -7.76 -5.73 12.65
N THR A 115 -6.59 -5.69 13.29
CA THR A 115 -6.46 -5.32 14.71
C THR A 115 -6.25 -3.81 14.91
N LEU A 116 -5.95 -3.07 13.84
CA LEU A 116 -5.72 -1.63 13.90
C LEU A 116 -7.00 -0.90 14.32
N ASP A 117 -6.88 0.09 15.18
CA ASP A 117 -7.99 0.86 15.75
C ASP A 117 -8.11 2.29 15.17
N PHE A 118 -7.38 2.55 14.09
CA PHE A 118 -7.35 3.80 13.34
C PHE A 118 -7.74 3.57 11.87
N LEU A 119 -8.04 4.65 11.15
CA LEU A 119 -8.28 4.53 9.70
C LEU A 119 -6.96 4.24 9.01
N SER A 120 -6.86 3.16 8.24
CA SER A 120 -5.66 2.83 7.48
C SER A 120 -5.95 2.82 5.98
N ILE A 121 -5.15 3.55 5.21
CA ILE A 121 -5.26 3.67 3.75
C ILE A 121 -3.94 3.16 3.16
N MET A 122 -4.02 2.06 2.41
CA MET A 122 -2.88 1.40 1.80
C MET A 122 -2.88 1.66 0.28
N VAL A 123 -1.80 2.22 -0.25
CA VAL A 123 -1.65 2.45 -1.69
C VAL A 123 -0.81 1.33 -2.30
N ALA A 124 -1.24 0.79 -3.46
CA ALA A 124 -0.50 -0.25 -4.16
C ALA A 124 -0.61 -0.13 -5.70
N GLU A 125 0.40 -0.62 -6.41
CA GLU A 125 0.43 -0.61 -7.87
C GLU A 125 -0.20 -1.87 -8.49
N GLU A 126 -1.07 -1.69 -9.48
CA GLU A 126 -1.47 -2.78 -10.39
C GLU A 126 -0.40 -2.95 -11.48
N THR A 127 0.44 -3.98 -11.34
CA THR A 127 1.54 -4.27 -12.28
C THR A 127 1.35 -5.57 -13.08
N GLY A 128 0.29 -6.32 -12.79
CA GLY A 128 0.04 -7.66 -13.33
C GLY A 128 -0.68 -7.72 -14.68
N TRP A 129 -1.08 -6.59 -15.28
CA TRP A 129 -1.95 -6.57 -16.47
C TRP A 129 -1.19 -6.59 -17.80
N GLY A 130 0.15 -6.58 -17.75
CA GLY A 130 1.04 -6.58 -18.91
C GLY A 130 1.70 -7.93 -19.18
N LEU A 131 2.79 -7.88 -19.94
CA LEU A 131 3.61 -9.06 -20.24
C LEU A 131 4.33 -9.59 -18.99
N VAL A 132 4.70 -10.87 -19.04
CA VAL A 132 5.57 -11.48 -18.02
C VAL A 132 6.95 -10.82 -18.08
N PRO A 133 7.49 -10.28 -16.96
CA PRO A 133 8.82 -9.69 -16.96
C PRO A 133 9.89 -10.68 -17.42
N THR A 134 10.84 -10.22 -18.25
CA THR A 134 11.96 -11.03 -18.77
C THR A 134 12.96 -11.39 -17.66
N TYR A 135 13.16 -10.51 -16.69
CA TYR A 135 14.09 -10.71 -15.58
C TYR A 135 13.43 -11.42 -14.39
N PRO A 136 14.15 -12.35 -13.71
CA PRO A 136 13.64 -13.06 -12.53
C PRO A 136 13.14 -12.13 -11.43
N MET A 137 13.88 -11.05 -11.14
CA MET A 137 13.54 -10.07 -10.12
C MET A 137 12.20 -9.36 -10.40
N GLY A 138 11.91 -9.06 -11.67
CA GLY A 138 10.63 -8.46 -12.06
C GLY A 138 9.46 -9.42 -11.88
N ARG A 139 9.65 -10.72 -12.17
CA ARG A 139 8.63 -11.75 -11.90
C ARG A 139 8.38 -11.89 -10.40
N LEU A 140 9.45 -11.94 -9.59
CA LEU A 140 9.36 -12.02 -8.14
C LEU A 140 8.59 -10.82 -7.56
N PHE A 141 8.91 -9.60 -8.00
CA PHE A 141 8.21 -8.39 -7.59
C PHE A 141 6.71 -8.47 -7.91
N ARG A 142 6.36 -8.78 -9.16
CA ARG A 142 4.98 -8.89 -9.61
C ARG A 142 4.21 -9.93 -8.80
N ASP A 143 4.80 -11.10 -8.58
CA ASP A 143 4.14 -12.21 -7.90
C ASP A 143 3.95 -11.91 -6.39
N ARG A 144 4.96 -11.30 -5.73
CA ARG A 144 4.85 -10.87 -4.33
C ARG A 144 3.82 -9.75 -4.14
N LEU A 145 3.88 -8.72 -4.98
CA LEU A 145 2.94 -7.58 -4.91
C LEU A 145 1.51 -8.03 -5.21
N GLY A 146 1.30 -8.88 -6.23
CA GLY A 146 -0.02 -9.40 -6.55
C GLY A 146 -0.64 -10.23 -5.42
N ARG A 147 0.16 -11.08 -4.76
CA ARG A 147 -0.29 -11.84 -3.58
C ARG A 147 -0.66 -10.91 -2.42
N LEU A 148 0.20 -9.95 -2.11
CA LEU A 148 -0.03 -8.97 -1.05
C LEU A 148 -1.33 -8.18 -1.32
N ILE A 149 -1.47 -7.56 -2.49
CA ILE A 149 -2.66 -6.79 -2.89
C ILE A 149 -3.93 -7.64 -2.74
N ARG A 150 -3.92 -8.87 -3.27
CA ARG A 150 -5.07 -9.77 -3.20
C ARG A 150 -5.48 -10.06 -1.76
N GLN A 151 -4.52 -10.41 -0.91
CA GLN A 151 -4.81 -10.75 0.50
C GLN A 151 -5.20 -9.51 1.32
N THR A 152 -4.57 -8.37 1.06
CA THR A 152 -4.96 -7.09 1.67
C THR A 152 -6.36 -6.68 1.25
N GLY A 153 -6.73 -6.79 -0.03
CA GLY A 153 -8.06 -6.40 -0.51
C GLY A 153 -9.19 -7.25 0.04
N LEU A 154 -8.94 -8.55 0.29
CA LEU A 154 -9.91 -9.42 0.97
C LEU A 154 -10.12 -9.04 2.44
N LYS A 155 -9.09 -8.51 3.11
CA LYS A 155 -9.14 -8.10 4.52
C LYS A 155 -9.57 -6.64 4.72
N ALA A 156 -9.31 -5.78 3.74
CA ALA A 156 -9.65 -4.37 3.80
C ALA A 156 -11.17 -4.19 3.84
N ASP A 157 -11.71 -3.19 4.52
CA ASP A 157 -13.14 -2.87 4.53
C ASP A 157 -13.60 -2.37 3.16
N GLU A 158 -12.78 -1.55 2.50
CA GLU A 158 -13.00 -1.06 1.14
C GLU A 158 -11.79 -1.32 0.24
N THR A 159 -12.03 -1.49 -1.06
CA THR A 159 -10.96 -1.60 -2.06
C THR A 159 -11.32 -0.80 -3.29
N TYR A 160 -10.46 0.15 -3.65
CA TYR A 160 -10.62 1.01 -4.82
C TYR A 160 -9.64 0.62 -5.92
N LEU A 161 -10.13 0.56 -7.16
CA LEU A 161 -9.32 0.53 -8.36
C LEU A 161 -9.39 1.90 -9.06
N LEU A 162 -8.24 2.54 -9.25
CA LEU A 162 -8.13 3.75 -10.05
C LEU A 162 -7.84 3.40 -11.51
N ALA A 163 -8.76 3.80 -12.39
CA ALA A 163 -8.66 3.59 -13.82
C ALA A 163 -9.27 4.78 -14.59
N GLY A 164 -8.53 5.32 -15.57
CA GLY A 164 -9.03 6.39 -16.44
C GLY A 164 -9.55 7.62 -15.69
N GLY A 165 -8.93 7.99 -14.56
CA GLY A 165 -9.35 9.12 -13.73
C GLY A 165 -10.55 8.86 -12.81
N HIS A 166 -11.02 7.62 -12.69
CA HIS A 166 -12.15 7.24 -11.85
C HIS A 166 -11.72 6.31 -10.71
N ALA A 167 -12.36 6.45 -9.55
CA ALA A 167 -12.23 5.53 -8.43
C ALA A 167 -13.39 4.54 -8.40
N LEU A 168 -13.10 3.27 -8.63
CA LEU A 168 -14.07 2.18 -8.65
C LEU A 168 -14.02 1.42 -7.33
N ASN A 169 -15.07 1.50 -6.51
CA ASN A 169 -15.16 0.69 -5.29
C ASN A 169 -15.48 -0.77 -5.68
N LEU A 170 -14.46 -1.63 -5.67
CA LEU A 170 -14.55 -3.01 -6.11
C LEU A 170 -15.49 -3.85 -5.24
N LYS A 171 -15.67 -3.50 -3.97
CA LYS A 171 -16.59 -4.22 -3.07
C LYS A 171 -18.06 -3.87 -3.30
N GLN A 172 -18.34 -2.72 -3.91
CA GLN A 172 -19.69 -2.36 -4.33
C GLN A 172 -20.03 -2.89 -5.73
N LEU A 173 -19.02 -3.00 -6.60
CA LEU A 173 -19.18 -3.39 -8.01
C LEU A 173 -18.96 -4.88 -8.26
N GLY A 174 -18.22 -5.56 -7.40
CA GLY A 174 -17.82 -6.95 -7.54
C GLY A 174 -18.17 -7.80 -6.33
N GLN A 175 -17.82 -9.08 -6.44
CA GLN A 175 -17.92 -10.04 -5.34
C GLN A 175 -16.51 -10.49 -4.93
N PRO A 176 -16.25 -10.74 -3.64
CA PRO A 176 -14.97 -11.28 -3.22
C PRO A 176 -14.74 -12.65 -3.87
N LEU A 177 -13.47 -12.96 -4.14
CA LEU A 177 -13.11 -14.33 -4.52
C LEU A 177 -13.49 -15.27 -3.37
N PRO A 178 -13.93 -16.51 -3.66
CA PRO A 178 -14.07 -17.53 -2.64
C PRO A 178 -12.75 -17.70 -1.88
N GLU A 179 -12.82 -17.94 -0.57
CA GLU A 179 -11.63 -18.31 0.19
C GLU A 179 -10.96 -19.51 -0.48
N ALA A 180 -9.67 -19.37 -0.78
CA ALA A 180 -8.94 -20.45 -1.42
C ALA A 180 -8.85 -21.62 -0.43
N GLN A 181 -9.45 -22.76 -0.78
CA GLN A 181 -9.37 -24.00 0.02
C GLN A 181 -7.96 -24.63 0.01
N SER A 182 -6.95 -23.97 -0.58
CA SER A 182 -5.60 -24.51 -0.73
C SER A 182 -4.52 -23.42 -0.58
N PRO A 183 -3.45 -23.66 0.21
CA PRO A 183 -2.36 -22.70 0.45
C PRO A 183 -1.36 -22.57 -0.72
N LEU A 184 -1.61 -23.17 -1.89
CA LEU A 184 -0.65 -23.31 -2.98
C LEU A 184 -0.64 -22.18 -4.03
N PHE A 185 -1.31 -21.05 -3.80
CA PHE A 185 -1.34 -19.92 -4.75
C PHE A 185 -0.90 -18.58 -4.13
#